data_AF-A0A1Q3H1A4-F1
#
_entry.id   AF-A0A1Q3H1A4-F1
#
_cell.length_a   1.000
_cell.length_b   1.000
_cell.length_c   1.000
_cell.angle_alpha   90.00
_cell.angle_beta   90.00
_cell.angle_gamma   90.00
#
_symmetry.space_group_name_H-M   'P 1'
#
loop_
_entity.id
_entity.type
_entity.pdbx_description
1 polymer ?
#
loop_
_entity_poly.entity_id
_entity_poly.type
_entity_poly.pdbx_seq_one_letter_code
_entity_poly.pdbx_strand_id
1 'polypeptide(L)'
;MYKISPLILLLLINITAFAQSDINQQDPMTKLSFLVGNKWIIKDKLQQSSNNSNVGEIVFEWALDKRIINFTKYYYLSAKQLRPGTKGTMALNPFSEKVKHFTFSDDGQTTEGMITQVNKSGITLEYDKFLSDGQKMKVKEIYSLKTKDQLEISVLNWDGSSWQPANTFVWTRNKSKVAYQPTRKTPQGNNTGKTYRFTPEEWTVPIEFTPNNRSQGLKFTSYTSEVSVYRDSYIYSVTGNLKVDKLIISSLELKVELLDKDGKVRFTETDYTISSLMSPQYRSGDEVPIKILKVVKNKPLIRIAKARIMVKGIKKIAAPAQFSPSKKLKITWRNGKPNNIDLAFSERLSNVSNAYKPGFFSQKLVLEVKNTGNLELKTISVRLEWLNAQNQVVFSQKKHVSTIINPTILPGKIHMDKMTNRLPKNKVANPARYRIVVEEVSIAN
;
A
#
# COMPACT_ATOMS: atom_id res chain seq x y z
N MET A 1 64.84 -50.74 14.46
CA MET A 1 64.36 -50.98 13.08
C MET A 1 62.91 -50.51 13.00
N TYR A 2 62.62 -49.57 12.08
CA TYR A 2 61.34 -49.33 11.36
C TYR A 2 60.01 -49.49 12.14
N LYS A 3 59.04 -48.55 12.21
CA LYS A 3 58.48 -47.64 11.18
C LYS A 3 57.35 -46.77 11.77
N ILE A 4 57.26 -45.52 11.29
CA ILE A 4 56.07 -44.78 10.79
C ILE A 4 54.95 -44.31 11.78
N SER A 5 54.86 -42.97 11.87
CA SER A 5 53.75 -42.02 12.18
C SER A 5 52.33 -42.37 11.69
N PRO A 6 51.30 -41.46 11.79
CA PRO A 6 50.89 -40.48 12.81
C PRO A 6 49.36 -40.59 13.12
N LEU A 7 48.81 -39.93 14.14
CA LEU A 7 47.48 -39.33 14.00
C LEU A 7 47.25 -38.17 14.98
N ILE A 8 46.87 -37.05 14.37
CA ILE A 8 46.47 -35.77 14.93
C ILE A 8 45.20 -35.94 15.76
N LEU A 9 45.26 -35.64 17.06
CA LEU A 9 44.07 -35.50 17.90
C LEU A 9 43.66 -34.03 17.92
N LEU A 10 42.54 -33.74 17.25
CA LEU A 10 41.86 -32.45 17.22
C LEU A 10 41.48 -31.97 18.63
N LEU A 11 41.74 -30.69 18.88
CA LEU A 11 41.10 -29.90 19.93
C LEU A 11 39.57 -29.98 19.82
N LEU A 12 38.93 -30.51 20.85
CA LEU A 12 37.51 -30.36 21.13
C LEU A 12 37.27 -28.96 21.72
N ILE A 13 36.81 -28.03 20.88
CA ILE A 13 36.21 -26.77 21.33
C ILE A 13 34.74 -27.07 21.68
N ASN A 14 34.43 -27.00 22.97
CA ASN A 14 33.06 -27.00 23.48
C ASN A 14 32.33 -25.73 23.00
N ILE A 15 31.48 -25.87 21.97
CA ILE A 15 30.45 -24.89 21.67
C ILE A 15 29.19 -25.37 22.37
N THR A 16 28.85 -24.73 23.48
CA THR A 16 27.51 -24.79 24.06
C THR A 16 26.53 -24.19 23.05
N ALA A 17 25.89 -25.07 22.28
CA ALA A 17 24.70 -24.72 21.52
C ALA A 17 23.60 -24.37 22.53
N PHE A 18 23.30 -23.08 22.65
CA PHE A 18 22.00 -22.65 23.15
C PHE A 18 20.96 -23.20 22.17
N ALA A 19 20.30 -24.27 22.57
CA ALA A 19 19.09 -24.76 21.94
C ALA A 19 18.05 -23.64 22.03
N GLN A 20 17.93 -22.88 20.95
CA GLN A 20 16.79 -22.03 20.68
C GLN A 20 15.61 -23.00 20.55
N SER A 21 14.80 -23.09 21.59
CA SER A 21 13.55 -23.83 21.55
C SER A 21 12.69 -23.22 20.44
N ASP A 22 12.60 -23.92 19.30
CA ASP A 22 11.62 -23.64 18.26
C ASP A 22 10.23 -23.75 18.89
N ILE A 23 9.70 -22.62 19.34
CA ILE A 23 8.27 -22.46 19.56
C ILE A 23 7.68 -22.53 18.16
N ASN A 24 7.27 -23.73 17.75
CA ASN A 24 6.45 -23.98 16.57
C ASN A 24 5.09 -23.26 16.76
N GLN A 25 5.07 -21.95 16.54
CA GLN A 25 3.85 -21.15 16.52
C GLN A 25 3.13 -21.48 15.21
N GLN A 26 2.41 -22.60 15.24
CA GLN A 26 1.71 -23.14 14.08
C GLN A 26 0.64 -22.13 13.63
N ASP A 27 0.77 -21.65 12.38
CA ASP A 27 -0.13 -20.66 11.75
C ASP A 27 -1.62 -20.99 12.04
N PRO A 28 -2.37 -20.09 12.71
CA PRO A 28 -3.77 -20.30 13.07
C PRO A 28 -4.67 -20.68 11.89
N MET A 29 -4.34 -20.24 10.67
CA MET A 29 -5.10 -20.60 9.47
C MET A 29 -4.99 -22.10 9.17
N THR A 30 -3.84 -22.73 9.41
CA THR A 30 -3.64 -24.16 9.13
C THR A 30 -4.58 -25.08 9.93
N LYS A 31 -5.02 -24.63 11.12
CA LYS A 31 -6.01 -25.32 11.95
C LYS A 31 -7.41 -25.34 11.34
N LEU A 32 -7.69 -24.49 10.35
CA LEU A 32 -8.95 -24.44 9.58
C LEU A 32 -8.93 -25.31 8.33
N SER A 33 -7.84 -26.03 8.08
CA SER A 33 -7.67 -26.87 6.88
C SER A 33 -8.75 -27.93 6.70
N PHE A 34 -9.41 -28.36 7.78
CA PHE A 34 -10.53 -29.29 7.71
C PHE A 34 -11.72 -28.73 6.94
N LEU A 35 -11.91 -27.41 6.86
CA LEU A 35 -13.01 -26.80 6.10
C LEU A 35 -12.79 -26.92 4.58
N VAL A 36 -11.53 -26.83 4.14
CA VAL A 36 -11.16 -26.69 2.73
C VAL A 36 -11.14 -28.03 2.01
N GLY A 37 -11.45 -28.02 0.71
CA GLY A 37 -11.40 -29.21 -0.16
C GLY A 37 -12.74 -29.45 -0.86
N ASN A 38 -13.24 -30.67 -0.78
CA ASN A 38 -14.54 -31.00 -1.38
C ASN A 38 -15.68 -30.20 -0.72
N LYS A 39 -16.73 -29.93 -1.49
CA LYS A 39 -17.92 -29.23 -1.02
C LYS A 39 -18.59 -29.93 0.17
N TRP A 40 -19.20 -29.13 1.03
CA TRP A 40 -20.05 -29.58 2.11
C TRP A 40 -21.51 -29.46 1.70
N ILE A 41 -22.29 -30.52 1.89
CA ILE A 41 -23.74 -30.50 1.76
C ILE A 41 -24.33 -30.19 3.12
N ILE A 42 -25.18 -29.17 3.18
CA ILE A 42 -25.81 -28.68 4.41
C ILE A 42 -27.20 -29.29 4.53
N LYS A 43 -27.45 -29.97 5.65
CA LYS A 43 -28.78 -30.47 6.03
C LYS A 43 -29.21 -29.85 7.34
N ASP A 44 -30.48 -29.45 7.42
CA ASP A 44 -31.08 -29.05 8.68
C ASP A 44 -31.36 -30.30 9.53
N LYS A 45 -30.87 -30.32 10.77
CA LYS A 45 -31.05 -31.45 11.68
C LYS A 45 -32.51 -31.66 12.07
N LEU A 46 -33.33 -30.60 12.05
CA LEU A 46 -34.74 -30.64 12.41
C LEU A 46 -35.65 -31.15 11.27
N GLN A 47 -35.16 -31.23 10.02
CA GLN A 47 -35.92 -31.65 8.85
C GLN A 47 -35.47 -33.00 8.24
N GLN A 48 -34.70 -33.80 8.99
CA GLN A 48 -34.04 -35.03 8.49
C GLN A 48 -35.01 -36.14 8.02
N SER A 49 -36.29 -36.11 8.41
CA SER A 49 -37.30 -37.09 7.99
C SER A 49 -37.84 -36.90 6.56
N SER A 50 -37.47 -35.80 5.87
CA SER A 50 -37.90 -35.54 4.49
C SER A 50 -36.79 -35.85 3.47
N ASN A 51 -37.16 -36.48 2.35
CA ASN A 51 -36.23 -36.81 1.25
C ASN A 51 -35.63 -35.57 0.53
N ASN A 52 -36.05 -34.36 0.90
CA ASN A 52 -35.57 -33.07 0.36
C ASN A 52 -34.87 -32.18 1.42
N SER A 53 -34.21 -32.78 2.41
CA SER A 53 -33.61 -32.09 3.57
C SER A 53 -32.31 -31.30 3.32
N ASN A 54 -31.87 -31.17 2.06
CA ASN A 54 -30.70 -30.36 1.73
C ASN A 54 -31.07 -28.88 1.66
N VAL A 55 -30.53 -28.07 2.56
CA VAL A 55 -30.80 -26.62 2.62
C VAL A 55 -29.74 -25.78 1.90
N GLY A 56 -28.58 -26.36 1.59
CA GLY A 56 -27.56 -25.69 0.79
C GLY A 56 -26.29 -26.48 0.56
N GLU A 57 -25.35 -25.87 -0.15
CA GLU A 57 -23.98 -26.35 -0.34
C GLU A 57 -23.00 -25.24 0.03
N ILE A 58 -21.83 -25.57 0.55
CA ILE A 58 -20.77 -24.59 0.78
C ILE A 58 -19.42 -25.13 0.33
N VAL A 59 -18.67 -24.27 -0.34
CA VAL A 59 -17.32 -24.56 -0.83
C VAL A 59 -16.37 -23.59 -0.16
N PHE A 60 -15.34 -24.13 0.48
CA PHE A 60 -14.23 -23.38 1.03
C PHE A 60 -12.99 -23.63 0.18
N GLU A 61 -12.31 -22.55 -0.19
CA GLU A 61 -11.13 -22.59 -1.04
C GLU A 61 -10.02 -21.79 -0.39
N TRP A 62 -8.83 -22.39 -0.37
CA TRP A 62 -7.62 -21.65 -0.05
C TRP A 62 -7.39 -20.57 -1.12
N ALA A 63 -7.10 -19.36 -0.67
CA ALA A 63 -6.54 -18.31 -1.50
C ALA A 63 -5.35 -17.66 -0.78
N LEU A 64 -4.61 -16.83 -1.50
CA LEU A 64 -3.38 -16.16 -1.02
C LEU A 64 -2.47 -17.12 -0.24
N ASP A 65 -2.14 -18.26 -0.85
CA ASP A 65 -1.21 -19.26 -0.30
C ASP A 65 -1.60 -19.78 1.09
N LYS A 66 -2.90 -20.08 1.26
CA LYS A 66 -3.53 -20.58 2.49
C LYS A 66 -3.61 -19.56 3.64
N ARG A 67 -3.33 -18.28 3.36
CA ARG A 67 -3.51 -17.20 4.36
C ARG A 67 -4.95 -16.71 4.47
N ILE A 68 -5.77 -16.99 3.45
CA ILE A 68 -7.21 -16.74 3.50
C ILE A 68 -7.98 -17.98 3.04
N ILE A 69 -9.18 -18.14 3.57
CA ILE A 69 -10.19 -19.07 3.06
C ILE A 69 -11.32 -18.24 2.49
N ASN A 70 -11.53 -18.33 1.18
CA ASN A 70 -12.74 -17.80 0.57
C ASN A 70 -13.80 -18.89 0.57
N PHE A 71 -15.04 -18.52 0.74
CA PHE A 71 -16.13 -19.47 0.61
C PHE A 71 -17.35 -18.89 -0.07
N THR A 72 -18.09 -19.78 -0.72
CA THR A 72 -19.40 -19.47 -1.28
C THR A 72 -20.39 -20.50 -0.79
N LYS A 73 -21.47 -20.03 -0.17
CA LYS A 73 -22.63 -20.80 0.23
C LYS A 73 -23.73 -20.62 -0.81
N TYR A 74 -24.27 -21.74 -1.26
CA TYR A 74 -25.36 -21.86 -2.19
C TYR A 74 -26.59 -22.40 -1.48
N TYR A 75 -27.77 -21.93 -1.86
CA TYR A 75 -29.05 -22.41 -1.33
C TYR A 75 -29.81 -23.13 -2.44
N TYR A 76 -30.46 -24.25 -2.11
CA TYR A 76 -31.32 -24.94 -3.06
C TYR A 76 -32.63 -24.17 -3.20
N LEU A 77 -32.98 -23.81 -4.44
CA LEU A 77 -34.30 -23.32 -4.81
C LEU A 77 -35.24 -24.48 -5.19
N SER A 78 -34.64 -25.59 -5.65
CA SER A 78 -35.28 -26.88 -5.91
C SER A 78 -34.21 -27.98 -5.86
N ALA A 79 -34.60 -29.25 -5.96
CA ALA A 79 -33.66 -30.38 -5.93
C ALA A 79 -32.53 -30.32 -6.98
N LYS A 80 -32.68 -29.51 -8.04
CA LYS A 80 -31.70 -29.37 -9.13
C LYS A 80 -31.16 -27.95 -9.32
N GLN A 81 -31.69 -26.95 -8.60
CA GLN A 81 -31.32 -25.55 -8.80
C GLN A 81 -30.70 -24.96 -7.53
N LEU A 82 -29.47 -24.48 -7.68
CA LEU A 82 -28.73 -23.77 -6.64
C LEU A 82 -28.62 -22.29 -7.01
N ARG A 83 -28.81 -21.40 -6.04
CA ARG A 83 -28.42 -19.99 -6.15
C ARG A 83 -27.24 -19.70 -5.21
N PRO A 84 -26.19 -18.97 -5.65
CA PRO A 84 -25.22 -18.42 -4.72
C PRO A 84 -25.94 -17.43 -3.81
N GLY A 85 -25.86 -17.60 -2.50
CA GLY A 85 -26.54 -16.68 -1.58
C GLY A 85 -25.65 -16.03 -0.54
N THR A 86 -24.49 -16.60 -0.23
CA THR A 86 -23.54 -15.91 0.68
C THR A 86 -22.11 -16.14 0.23
N LYS A 87 -21.33 -15.07 0.13
CA LYS A 87 -19.88 -15.13 -0.08
C LYS A 87 -19.17 -14.64 1.17
N GLY A 88 -18.03 -15.22 1.49
CA GLY A 88 -17.25 -14.76 2.63
C GLY A 88 -15.78 -15.08 2.55
N THR A 89 -15.06 -14.50 3.50
CA THR A 89 -13.62 -14.67 3.66
C THR A 89 -13.28 -14.83 5.14
N MET A 90 -12.43 -15.81 5.43
CA MET A 90 -11.72 -15.94 6.70
C MET A 90 -10.25 -15.59 6.48
N ALA A 91 -9.69 -14.71 7.30
CA ALA A 91 -8.32 -14.22 7.15
C ALA A 91 -7.65 -13.97 8.50
N LEU A 92 -6.37 -14.33 8.63
CA LEU A 92 -5.57 -13.96 9.80
C LEU A 92 -5.36 -12.44 9.84
N ASN A 93 -5.75 -11.79 10.93
CA ASN A 93 -5.37 -10.42 11.18
C ASN A 93 -3.95 -10.41 11.78
N PRO A 94 -2.96 -9.80 11.10
CA PRO A 94 -1.56 -9.85 11.53
C PRO A 94 -1.29 -9.08 12.84
N PHE A 95 -2.19 -8.18 13.26
CA PHE A 95 -2.02 -7.37 14.46
C PHE A 95 -2.63 -8.00 15.71
N SER A 96 -3.70 -8.77 15.55
CA SER A 96 -4.41 -9.40 16.68
C SER A 96 -4.18 -10.91 16.78
N GLU A 97 -3.48 -11.50 15.81
CA GLU A 97 -3.27 -12.96 15.66
C GLU A 97 -4.57 -13.78 15.64
N LYS A 98 -5.72 -13.12 15.44
CA LYS A 98 -7.04 -13.74 15.37
C LYS A 98 -7.50 -13.87 13.92
N VAL A 99 -8.23 -14.93 13.61
CA VAL A 99 -8.86 -15.10 12.30
C VAL A 99 -10.15 -14.28 12.28
N LYS A 100 -10.20 -13.28 11.41
CA LYS A 100 -11.39 -12.48 11.10
C LYS A 100 -12.25 -13.19 10.06
N HIS A 101 -13.55 -12.96 10.15
CA HIS A 101 -14.56 -13.52 9.26
C HIS A 101 -15.46 -12.40 8.74
N PHE A 102 -15.69 -12.39 7.42
CA PHE A 102 -16.58 -11.44 6.76
C PHE A 102 -17.48 -12.16 5.78
N THR A 103 -18.77 -11.81 5.73
CA THR A 103 -19.68 -12.28 4.68
C THR A 103 -20.53 -11.18 4.08
N PHE A 104 -20.95 -11.44 2.84
CA PHE A 104 -21.91 -10.67 2.08
C PHE A 104 -22.94 -11.64 1.51
N SER A 105 -24.20 -11.45 1.89
CA SER A 105 -25.33 -12.21 1.36
C SER A 105 -25.98 -11.47 0.19
N ASP A 106 -26.65 -12.23 -0.69
CA ASP A 106 -27.39 -11.70 -1.85
C ASP A 106 -28.61 -10.87 -1.46
N ASP A 107 -29.15 -11.09 -0.26
CA ASP A 107 -30.22 -10.31 0.36
C ASP A 107 -29.74 -9.01 1.04
N GLY A 108 -28.48 -8.64 0.86
CA GLY A 108 -27.89 -7.40 1.39
C GLY A 108 -27.41 -7.50 2.84
N GLN A 109 -27.52 -8.66 3.49
CA GLN A 109 -26.97 -8.86 4.84
C GLN A 109 -25.45 -8.94 4.81
N THR A 110 -24.79 -8.37 5.82
CA THR A 110 -23.34 -8.49 6.00
C THR A 110 -23.01 -9.01 7.39
N THR A 111 -21.86 -9.67 7.52
CA THR A 111 -21.33 -10.05 8.83
C THR A 111 -19.90 -9.60 9.01
N GLU A 112 -19.56 -9.23 10.23
CA GLU A 112 -18.19 -9.09 10.69
C GLU A 112 -18.01 -9.85 12.01
N GLY A 113 -17.00 -10.70 12.07
CA GLY A 113 -16.71 -11.45 13.29
C GLY A 113 -15.27 -11.93 13.39
N MET A 114 -15.06 -12.76 14.40
CA MET A 114 -13.78 -13.42 14.65
C MET A 114 -13.98 -14.84 15.14
N ILE A 115 -13.03 -15.71 14.80
CA ILE A 115 -12.95 -17.04 15.38
C ILE A 115 -12.39 -16.89 16.80
N THR A 116 -13.22 -17.19 17.80
CA THR A 116 -12.89 -17.01 19.22
C THR A 116 -12.23 -18.24 19.82
N GLN A 117 -12.43 -19.41 19.22
CA GLN A 117 -11.82 -20.66 19.67
C GLN A 117 -11.49 -21.58 18.50
N VAL A 118 -10.31 -22.22 18.55
CA VAL A 118 -9.89 -23.25 17.60
C VAL A 118 -9.26 -24.41 18.37
N ASN A 119 -9.83 -25.59 18.26
CA ASN A 119 -9.32 -26.80 18.89
C ASN A 119 -9.42 -28.00 17.92
N LYS A 120 -8.91 -29.17 18.33
CA LYS A 120 -8.93 -30.38 17.49
C LYS A 120 -10.36 -30.86 17.16
N SER A 121 -11.34 -30.48 17.97
CA SER A 121 -12.75 -30.82 17.80
C SER A 121 -13.55 -29.80 16.99
N GLY A 122 -12.95 -28.68 16.55
CA GLY A 122 -13.58 -27.71 15.66
C GLY A 122 -13.32 -26.24 16.03
N ILE A 123 -14.26 -25.36 15.69
CA ILE A 123 -14.12 -23.90 15.85
C ILE A 123 -15.37 -23.24 16.41
N THR A 124 -15.18 -22.11 17.09
CA THR A 124 -16.26 -21.21 17.49
C THR A 124 -16.08 -19.86 16.82
N LEU A 125 -17.12 -19.40 16.14
CA LEU A 125 -17.18 -18.12 15.46
C LEU A 125 -18.21 -17.23 16.17
N GLU A 126 -17.82 -16.01 16.51
CA GLU A 126 -18.74 -14.99 17.00
C GLU A 126 -18.73 -13.79 16.05
N TYR A 127 -19.90 -13.33 15.66
CA TYR A 127 -20.04 -12.24 14.70
C TYR A 127 -21.26 -11.37 14.94
N ASP A 128 -21.14 -10.13 14.48
CA ASP A 128 -22.25 -9.22 14.32
C ASP A 128 -22.84 -9.41 12.93
N LYS A 129 -24.14 -9.68 12.86
CA LYS A 129 -24.93 -9.77 11.65
C LYS A 129 -25.72 -8.47 11.47
N PHE A 130 -25.48 -7.79 10.35
CA PHE A 130 -26.20 -6.59 9.96
C PHE A 130 -27.30 -6.98 8.97
N LEU A 131 -28.55 -6.75 9.36
CA LEU A 131 -29.73 -6.99 8.55
C LEU A 131 -29.93 -5.87 7.53
N SER A 132 -30.71 -6.14 6.49
CA SER A 132 -30.95 -5.19 5.38
C SER A 132 -31.68 -3.92 5.81
N ASP A 133 -32.38 -3.96 6.94
CA ASP A 133 -33.05 -2.84 7.59
C ASP A 133 -32.12 -2.04 8.55
N GLY A 134 -30.84 -2.41 8.63
CA GLY A 134 -29.85 -1.78 9.50
C GLY A 134 -29.83 -2.31 10.93
N GLN A 135 -30.71 -3.26 11.30
CA GLN A 135 -30.66 -3.87 12.62
C GLN A 135 -29.41 -4.75 12.78
N LYS A 136 -28.92 -4.82 14.02
CA LYS A 136 -27.73 -5.58 14.39
C LYS A 136 -28.11 -6.73 15.31
N MET A 137 -27.70 -7.94 14.94
CA MET A 137 -27.89 -9.15 15.74
C MET A 137 -26.54 -9.81 16.02
N LYS A 138 -26.28 -10.20 17.28
CA LYS A 138 -25.10 -11.00 17.62
C LYS A 138 -25.40 -12.48 17.43
N VAL A 139 -24.51 -13.15 16.72
CA VAL A 139 -24.64 -14.57 16.38
C VAL A 139 -23.37 -15.31 16.76
N LYS A 140 -23.53 -16.55 17.21
CA LYS A 140 -22.46 -17.49 17.53
C LYS A 140 -22.68 -18.78 16.76
N GLU A 141 -21.65 -19.25 16.09
CA GLU A 141 -21.64 -20.54 15.40
C GLU A 141 -20.56 -21.44 16.00
N ILE A 142 -20.96 -22.64 16.40
CA ILE A 142 -20.07 -23.66 16.96
C ILE A 142 -19.98 -24.80 15.97
N TYR A 143 -18.83 -24.94 15.33
CA TYR A 143 -18.50 -26.00 14.38
C TYR A 143 -17.85 -27.14 15.15
N SER A 144 -18.52 -28.28 15.22
CA SER A 144 -18.03 -29.49 15.87
C SER A 144 -17.71 -30.56 14.84
N LEU A 145 -16.43 -30.91 14.71
CA LEU A 145 -15.95 -31.98 13.84
C LEU A 145 -16.29 -33.33 14.46
N LYS A 146 -17.27 -34.03 13.89
CA LYS A 146 -17.67 -35.38 14.33
C LYS A 146 -16.81 -36.44 13.66
N THR A 147 -16.54 -36.25 12.37
CA THR A 147 -15.58 -37.06 11.60
C THR A 147 -14.89 -36.17 10.56
N LYS A 148 -13.85 -36.66 9.87
CA LYS A 148 -13.17 -35.90 8.78
C LYS A 148 -14.10 -35.42 7.65
N ASP A 149 -15.24 -36.09 7.49
CA ASP A 149 -16.23 -35.85 6.44
C ASP A 149 -17.58 -35.36 7.01
N GLN A 150 -17.67 -35.08 8.32
CA GLN A 150 -18.92 -34.66 8.95
C GLN A 150 -18.69 -33.58 10.04
N LEU A 151 -19.39 -32.47 9.87
CA LEU A 151 -19.44 -31.35 10.81
C LEU A 151 -20.87 -31.17 11.33
N GLU A 152 -21.00 -30.82 12.60
CA GLU A 152 -22.25 -30.34 13.19
C GLU A 152 -22.06 -28.87 13.55
N ILE A 153 -23.00 -28.01 13.13
CA ILE A 153 -22.93 -26.58 13.37
C ILE A 153 -24.13 -26.15 14.16
N SER A 154 -23.89 -25.67 15.37
CA SER A 154 -24.93 -25.07 16.21
C SER A 154 -24.88 -23.55 16.05
N VAL A 155 -26.00 -22.95 15.70
CA VAL A 155 -26.17 -21.50 15.60
C VAL A 155 -26.92 -21.01 16.83
N LEU A 156 -26.38 -20.00 17.50
CA LEU A 156 -26.99 -19.34 18.65
C LEU A 156 -27.15 -17.84 18.39
N ASN A 157 -28.26 -17.27 18.82
CA ASN A 157 -28.52 -15.83 18.76
C ASN A 157 -28.47 -15.24 20.16
N TRP A 158 -27.97 -14.01 20.28
CA TRP A 158 -28.00 -13.27 21.54
C TRP A 158 -29.36 -12.60 21.74
N ASP A 159 -30.03 -12.85 22.86
CA ASP A 159 -31.32 -12.23 23.19
C ASP A 159 -31.20 -10.90 23.97
N GLY A 160 -29.99 -10.48 24.31
CA GLY A 160 -29.72 -9.33 25.18
C GLY A 160 -29.07 -9.73 26.51
N SER A 161 -29.27 -10.98 26.96
CA SER A 161 -28.84 -11.50 28.26
C SER A 161 -28.08 -12.83 28.18
N SER A 162 -28.43 -13.69 27.22
CA SER A 162 -27.84 -15.01 27.06
C SER A 162 -27.87 -15.52 25.61
N TRP A 163 -27.10 -16.56 25.33
CA TRP A 163 -27.06 -17.21 24.02
C TRP A 163 -28.18 -18.23 23.92
N GLN A 164 -29.12 -18.02 22.99
CA GLN A 164 -30.23 -18.92 22.74
C GLN A 164 -29.96 -19.80 21.52
N PRO A 165 -30.19 -21.13 21.59
CA PRO A 165 -30.12 -22.00 20.41
C PRO A 165 -31.09 -21.54 19.34
N ALA A 166 -30.60 -21.33 18.11
CA ALA A 166 -31.43 -20.95 16.97
C ALA A 166 -31.66 -22.16 16.05
N ASN A 167 -30.58 -22.77 15.55
CA ASN A 167 -30.64 -23.89 14.60
C ASN A 167 -29.43 -24.82 14.76
N THR A 168 -29.56 -26.06 14.29
CA THR A 168 -28.43 -26.99 14.17
C THR A 168 -28.40 -27.60 12.77
N PHE A 169 -27.24 -27.52 12.12
CA PHE A 169 -27.01 -28.09 10.79
C PHE A 169 -26.01 -29.25 10.86
N VAL A 170 -26.22 -30.24 10.00
CA VAL A 170 -25.25 -31.31 9.74
C VAL A 170 -24.68 -31.10 8.35
N TRP A 171 -23.36 -30.95 8.29
CA TRP A 171 -22.63 -30.77 7.05
C TRP A 171 -21.87 -32.05 6.73
N THR A 172 -22.12 -32.60 5.54
CA THR A 172 -21.46 -33.82 5.08
C THR A 172 -20.62 -33.52 3.83
N ARG A 173 -19.37 -33.95 3.83
CA ARG A 173 -18.48 -33.77 2.69
C ARG A 173 -18.94 -34.63 1.52
N ASN A 174 -19.19 -34.00 0.37
CA ASN A 174 -19.52 -34.74 -0.85
C ASN A 174 -18.24 -35.35 -1.44
N LYS A 175 -18.23 -36.66 -1.66
CA LYS A 175 -17.09 -37.39 -2.25
C LYS A 175 -17.08 -37.34 -3.79
N SER A 176 -18.18 -36.95 -4.41
CA SER A 176 -18.32 -36.76 -5.85
C SER A 176 -17.84 -35.36 -6.25
N LYS A 177 -16.99 -35.25 -7.29
CA LYS A 177 -16.54 -33.95 -7.84
C LYS A 177 -17.74 -33.11 -8.28
N VAL A 178 -17.70 -31.82 -7.96
CA VAL A 178 -18.74 -30.83 -8.27
C VAL A 178 -18.94 -30.67 -9.79
N ALA A 179 -20.20 -30.61 -10.23
CA ALA A 179 -20.62 -30.28 -11.60
C ALA A 179 -20.52 -28.77 -11.91
N TYR A 180 -19.39 -28.15 -11.55
CA TYR A 180 -19.08 -26.79 -11.97
C TYR A 180 -17.63 -26.78 -12.43
N GLN A 181 -17.43 -26.61 -13.74
CA GLN A 181 -16.12 -26.24 -14.26
C GLN A 181 -15.96 -24.74 -14.06
N PRO A 182 -15.13 -24.27 -13.10
CA PRO A 182 -14.66 -22.91 -13.17
C PRO A 182 -13.95 -22.74 -14.51
N THR A 183 -14.05 -21.57 -15.14
CA THR A 183 -13.21 -21.21 -16.29
C THR A 183 -11.75 -21.31 -15.87
N ARG A 184 -11.17 -22.49 -16.07
CA ARG A 184 -9.73 -22.70 -15.95
C ARG A 184 -9.10 -21.92 -17.08
N LYS A 185 -8.63 -20.70 -16.79
CA LYS A 185 -7.42 -20.26 -17.48
C LYS A 185 -6.34 -21.24 -17.06
N THR A 186 -6.00 -22.15 -17.96
CA THR A 186 -4.91 -23.11 -17.83
C THR A 186 -3.66 -22.35 -17.39
N PRO A 187 -3.08 -22.63 -16.21
CA PRO A 187 -1.73 -22.19 -15.93
C PRO A 187 -0.82 -23.04 -16.82
N GLN A 188 -0.42 -22.49 -17.97
CA GLN A 188 0.74 -23.01 -18.67
C GLN A 188 1.96 -22.74 -17.80
N GLY A 189 2.58 -23.80 -17.31
CA GLY A 189 3.89 -23.75 -16.66
C GLY A 189 3.98 -24.65 -15.44
N ASN A 190 4.83 -25.67 -15.53
CA ASN A 190 5.23 -26.56 -14.45
C ASN A 190 5.54 -25.78 -13.16
N ASN A 191 4.65 -25.88 -12.16
CA ASN A 191 4.90 -25.39 -10.81
C ASN A 191 5.85 -26.36 -10.10
N THR A 192 7.14 -26.19 -10.31
CA THR A 192 8.10 -26.33 -9.21
C THR A 192 7.66 -25.35 -8.12
N GLY A 193 7.54 -25.82 -6.88
CA GLY A 193 6.98 -25.05 -5.76
C GLY A 193 7.62 -23.67 -5.62
N LYS A 194 6.94 -22.63 -6.09
CA LYS A 194 7.31 -21.25 -5.81
C LYS A 194 6.69 -20.88 -4.48
N THR A 195 7.49 -20.88 -3.43
CA THR A 195 7.21 -20.11 -2.22
C THR A 195 7.04 -18.65 -2.62
N TYR A 196 5.83 -18.13 -2.48
CA TYR A 196 5.53 -16.75 -2.81
C TYR A 196 6.06 -15.83 -1.72
N ARG A 197 6.84 -14.83 -2.14
CA ARG A 197 7.56 -13.91 -1.26
C ARG A 197 6.92 -12.53 -1.38
N PHE A 198 6.23 -12.09 -0.33
CA PHE A 198 5.90 -10.68 -0.14
C PHE A 198 6.89 -10.12 0.85
N THR A 199 7.83 -9.34 0.33
CA THR A 199 8.81 -8.69 1.17
C THR A 199 8.96 -7.27 0.66
N PRO A 200 8.29 -6.30 1.33
CA PRO A 200 8.61 -4.90 1.17
C PRO A 200 10.11 -4.73 1.41
N GLU A 201 10.77 -3.91 0.60
CA GLU A 201 12.20 -3.61 0.77
C GLU A 201 13.09 -4.87 0.82
N GLU A 202 12.68 -5.92 0.10
CA GLU A 202 13.36 -7.22 0.05
C GLU A 202 14.88 -7.11 -0.09
N TRP A 203 15.35 -6.20 -0.96
CA TRP A 203 16.75 -5.83 -0.99
C TRP A 203 16.96 -4.39 -1.45
N THR A 204 18.06 -3.80 -1.01
CA THR A 204 18.55 -2.51 -1.47
C THR A 204 19.35 -2.65 -2.76
N VAL A 205 19.18 -1.72 -3.69
CA VAL A 205 19.90 -1.71 -4.97
C VAL A 205 20.95 -0.60 -4.95
N PRO A 206 22.24 -0.91 -5.10
CA PRO A 206 23.27 0.09 -5.29
C PRO A 206 22.97 0.97 -6.50
N ILE A 207 23.09 2.29 -6.34
CA ILE A 207 22.90 3.26 -7.42
C ILE A 207 24.25 3.78 -7.92
N GLU A 208 24.39 3.81 -9.23
CA GLU A 208 25.48 4.45 -9.94
C GLU A 208 24.92 5.62 -10.74
N PHE A 209 25.31 6.86 -10.41
CA PHE A 209 25.04 8.01 -11.26
C PHE A 209 26.17 8.17 -12.28
N THR A 210 25.93 7.77 -13.52
CA THR A 210 26.96 7.78 -14.56
C THR A 210 27.07 9.18 -15.17
N PRO A 211 28.22 9.87 -14.98
CA PRO A 211 28.40 11.20 -15.53
C PRO A 211 28.49 11.17 -17.06
N ASN A 212 28.00 12.23 -17.70
CA ASN A 212 28.15 12.48 -19.12
C ASN A 212 28.19 14.00 -19.39
N ASN A 213 28.42 14.41 -20.63
CA ASN A 213 28.50 15.85 -20.99
C ASN A 213 27.24 16.63 -20.58
N ARG A 214 26.07 15.98 -20.52
CA ARG A 214 24.80 16.61 -20.12
C ARG A 214 24.70 16.79 -18.60
N SER A 215 25.32 15.92 -17.80
CA SER A 215 25.23 15.93 -16.34
C SER A 215 26.17 16.93 -15.65
N GLN A 216 27.01 17.67 -16.38
CA GLN A 216 27.87 18.69 -15.79
C GLN A 216 27.05 19.73 -15.00
N GLY A 217 27.47 20.00 -13.76
CA GLY A 217 26.76 20.87 -12.82
C GLY A 217 25.63 20.19 -12.05
N LEU A 218 25.53 18.85 -12.10
CA LEU A 218 24.56 18.08 -11.33
C LEU A 218 25.27 17.08 -10.42
N LYS A 219 24.78 16.93 -9.19
CA LYS A 219 25.22 15.88 -8.27
C LYS A 219 24.01 15.12 -7.74
N PHE A 220 23.95 13.81 -8.03
CA PHE A 220 22.91 12.96 -7.49
C PHE A 220 23.23 12.49 -6.07
N THR A 221 22.21 12.46 -5.21
CA THR A 221 22.25 11.84 -3.88
C THR A 221 21.02 10.97 -3.75
N SER A 222 21.19 9.66 -3.55
CA SER A 222 20.10 8.75 -3.25
C SER A 222 19.76 8.76 -1.76
N TYR A 223 18.47 8.62 -1.45
CA TYR A 223 17.99 8.40 -0.09
C TYR A 223 17.54 6.95 0.10
N THR A 224 16.67 6.47 -0.78
CA THR A 224 16.25 5.07 -0.80
C THR A 224 16.44 4.47 -2.19
N SER A 225 16.75 3.17 -2.23
CA SER A 225 16.81 2.40 -3.47
C SER A 225 16.58 0.95 -3.16
N GLU A 226 15.42 0.45 -3.55
CA GLU A 226 14.94 -0.83 -3.05
C GLU A 226 14.09 -1.54 -4.09
N VAL A 227 13.99 -2.86 -3.93
CA VAL A 227 13.05 -3.68 -4.66
C VAL A 227 12.07 -4.28 -3.67
N SER A 228 10.79 -4.02 -3.89
CA SER A 228 9.70 -4.71 -3.21
C SER A 228 9.18 -5.84 -4.10
N VAL A 229 9.12 -7.05 -3.56
CA VAL A 229 8.65 -8.23 -4.31
C VAL A 229 7.21 -8.55 -3.91
N TYR A 230 6.39 -8.76 -4.93
CA TYR A 230 4.99 -9.16 -4.83
C TYR A 230 4.79 -10.46 -5.61
N ARG A 231 3.59 -11.04 -5.50
CA ARG A 231 3.24 -12.35 -6.08
C ARG A 231 3.65 -12.52 -7.54
N ASP A 232 3.19 -11.62 -8.40
CA ASP A 232 3.41 -11.68 -9.86
C ASP A 232 4.10 -10.41 -10.38
N SER A 233 4.70 -9.64 -9.48
CA SER A 233 5.36 -8.39 -9.84
C SER A 233 6.44 -8.03 -8.84
N TYR A 234 7.38 -7.20 -9.26
CA TYR A 234 8.24 -6.50 -8.34
C TYR A 234 8.31 -5.03 -8.74
N ILE A 235 8.56 -4.21 -7.74
CA ILE A 235 8.64 -2.77 -7.88
C ILE A 235 10.03 -2.37 -7.46
N TYR A 236 10.78 -1.79 -8.39
CA TYR A 236 11.98 -1.04 -8.05
C TYR A 236 11.58 0.40 -7.77
N SER A 237 11.99 0.95 -6.63
CA SER A 237 11.83 2.35 -6.31
C SER A 237 13.17 2.98 -5.94
N VAL A 238 13.39 4.20 -6.42
CA VAL A 238 14.46 5.06 -5.94
C VAL A 238 13.91 6.44 -5.63
N THR A 239 14.34 6.96 -4.49
CA THR A 239 14.19 8.37 -4.12
C THR A 239 15.55 9.01 -3.94
N GLY A 240 15.64 10.29 -4.26
CA GLY A 240 16.89 11.03 -4.13
C GLY A 240 16.74 12.43 -4.66
N ASN A 241 17.82 13.21 -4.63
CA ASN A 241 17.85 14.56 -5.14
C ASN A 241 18.99 14.75 -6.13
N LEU A 242 18.77 15.55 -7.17
CA LEU A 242 19.84 16.12 -8.00
C LEU A 242 20.10 17.56 -7.54
N LYS A 243 21.25 17.79 -6.91
CA LYS A 243 21.71 19.14 -6.60
C LYS A 243 22.16 19.84 -7.88
N VAL A 244 21.67 21.05 -8.09
CA VAL A 244 22.02 21.91 -9.23
C VAL A 244 23.16 22.86 -8.84
N ASP A 245 24.18 22.94 -9.67
CA ASP A 245 25.34 23.82 -9.47
C ASP A 245 25.62 24.67 -10.72
N LYS A 246 25.79 25.98 -10.52
CA LYS A 246 26.17 26.99 -11.53
C LYS A 246 25.31 27.03 -12.80
N LEU A 247 24.03 26.65 -12.73
CA LEU A 247 23.12 26.68 -13.87
C LEU A 247 21.65 26.77 -13.46
N ILE A 248 20.77 27.05 -14.43
CA ILE A 248 19.32 26.92 -14.30
C ILE A 248 18.84 25.75 -15.16
N ILE A 249 18.07 24.85 -14.58
CA ILE A 249 17.42 23.73 -15.26
C ILE A 249 15.97 24.11 -15.52
N SER A 250 15.61 24.17 -16.80
CA SER A 250 14.22 24.35 -17.25
C SER A 250 13.57 23.06 -17.72
N SER A 251 14.39 22.08 -18.13
CA SER A 251 13.95 20.73 -18.44
C SER A 251 15.02 19.71 -18.08
N LEU A 252 14.63 18.54 -17.57
CA LEU A 252 15.51 17.42 -17.25
C LEU A 252 14.80 16.11 -17.58
N GLU A 253 15.51 15.20 -18.23
CA GLU A 253 15.06 13.85 -18.53
C GLU A 253 16.15 12.88 -18.07
N LEU A 254 15.79 11.96 -17.18
CA LEU A 254 16.68 10.93 -16.67
C LEU A 254 16.33 9.59 -17.31
N LYS A 255 17.37 8.82 -17.60
CA LYS A 255 17.27 7.42 -18.01
C LYS A 255 17.77 6.56 -16.86
N VAL A 256 17.02 5.50 -16.58
CA VAL A 256 17.36 4.51 -15.56
C VAL A 256 17.51 3.16 -16.23
N GLU A 257 18.64 2.51 -15.97
CA GLU A 257 18.91 1.14 -16.38
C GLU A 257 19.00 0.28 -15.12
N LEU A 258 18.29 -0.85 -15.11
CA LEU A 258 18.37 -1.85 -14.04
C LEU A 258 19.22 -3.01 -14.55
N LEU A 259 20.34 -3.25 -13.89
CA LEU A 259 21.35 -4.22 -14.28
C LEU A 259 21.30 -5.44 -13.37
N ASP A 260 21.55 -6.61 -13.94
CA ASP A 260 21.80 -7.82 -13.16
C ASP A 260 23.26 -7.88 -12.68
N LYS A 261 23.60 -8.98 -11.98
CA LYS A 261 24.95 -9.24 -11.46
C LYS A 261 26.04 -9.29 -12.54
N ASP A 262 25.67 -9.59 -13.78
CA ASP A 262 26.58 -9.73 -14.92
C ASP A 262 26.72 -8.39 -15.67
N GLY A 263 26.08 -7.33 -15.17
CA GLY A 263 26.08 -6.00 -15.80
C GLY A 263 25.18 -5.90 -17.04
N LYS A 264 24.33 -6.90 -17.29
CA LYS A 264 23.38 -6.87 -18.41
C LYS A 264 22.19 -6.01 -18.04
N VAL A 265 21.81 -5.09 -18.93
CA VAL A 265 20.60 -4.28 -18.77
C VAL A 265 19.37 -5.18 -18.93
N ARG A 266 18.57 -5.26 -17.87
CA ARG A 266 17.33 -6.05 -17.82
C ARG A 266 16.10 -5.20 -18.07
N PHE A 267 16.17 -3.94 -17.65
CA PHE A 267 15.13 -2.95 -17.87
C PHE A 267 15.78 -1.62 -18.19
N THR A 268 15.20 -0.94 -19.16
CA THR A 268 15.53 0.45 -19.49
C THR A 268 14.22 1.22 -19.51
N GLU A 269 14.16 2.32 -18.80
CA GLU A 269 13.02 3.22 -18.89
C GLU A 269 13.47 4.68 -18.81
N THR A 270 12.68 5.53 -19.46
CA THR A 270 12.78 6.98 -19.33
C THR A 270 11.73 7.40 -18.31
N ASP A 271 12.05 7.25 -17.03
CA ASP A 271 11.04 7.33 -15.97
C ASP A 271 10.81 8.73 -15.42
N TYR A 272 11.78 9.63 -15.56
CA TYR A 272 11.73 10.90 -14.86
C TYR A 272 12.00 12.07 -15.78
N THR A 273 10.94 12.83 -16.06
CA THR A 273 10.98 14.01 -16.91
C THR A 273 10.39 15.22 -16.19
N ILE A 274 11.24 16.22 -15.95
CA ILE A 274 10.85 17.56 -15.55
C ILE A 274 10.79 18.37 -16.83
N SER A 275 9.66 18.40 -17.50
CA SER A 275 9.44 19.30 -18.64
C SER A 275 8.01 19.84 -18.67
N SER A 276 7.24 19.57 -17.62
CA SER A 276 5.84 19.96 -17.54
C SER A 276 5.69 21.46 -17.32
N LEU A 277 4.61 22.04 -17.86
CA LEU A 277 4.11 23.36 -17.47
C LEU A 277 3.89 23.47 -15.94
N MET A 278 3.76 22.35 -15.25
CA MET A 278 3.60 22.27 -13.79
C MET A 278 4.91 22.17 -13.01
N SER A 279 6.06 22.05 -13.68
CA SER A 279 7.35 21.97 -12.98
C SER A 279 7.98 23.37 -12.79
N PRO A 280 8.63 23.64 -11.64
CA PRO A 280 9.41 24.85 -11.44
C PRO A 280 10.73 24.78 -12.22
N GLN A 281 11.34 25.96 -12.43
CA GLN A 281 12.73 26.03 -12.86
C GLN A 281 13.63 25.91 -11.63
N TYR A 282 14.64 25.05 -11.71
CA TYR A 282 15.61 24.82 -10.64
C TYR A 282 16.87 25.64 -10.91
N ARG A 283 17.31 26.43 -9.94
CA ARG A 283 18.46 27.33 -9.94
C ARG A 283 19.64 26.66 -9.24
N SER A 284 20.83 27.24 -9.41
CA SER A 284 22.02 26.84 -8.64
C SER A 284 21.72 26.84 -7.14
N GLY A 285 22.09 25.76 -6.45
CA GLY A 285 21.82 25.53 -5.04
C GLY A 285 20.54 24.75 -4.75
N ASP A 286 19.61 24.67 -5.70
CA ASP A 286 18.39 23.89 -5.52
C ASP A 286 18.66 22.39 -5.59
N GLU A 287 17.74 21.65 -5.00
CA GLU A 287 17.67 20.21 -5.11
C GLU A 287 16.41 19.83 -5.90
N VAL A 288 16.63 19.05 -6.95
CA VAL A 288 15.58 18.51 -7.78
C VAL A 288 15.12 17.18 -7.17
N PRO A 289 13.88 17.07 -6.68
CA PRO A 289 13.39 15.86 -6.03
C PRO A 289 13.09 14.76 -7.05
N ILE A 290 13.82 13.64 -6.97
CA ILE A 290 13.73 12.50 -7.86
C ILE A 290 12.94 11.38 -7.20
N LYS A 291 11.91 10.89 -7.89
CA LYS A 291 11.24 9.64 -7.59
C LYS A 291 11.08 8.84 -8.86
N ILE A 292 11.63 7.63 -8.88
CA ILE A 292 11.43 6.68 -9.97
C ILE A 292 10.77 5.44 -9.39
N LEU A 293 9.79 4.93 -10.12
CA LEU A 293 9.05 3.73 -9.76
C LEU A 293 8.91 2.85 -11.00
N LYS A 294 9.68 1.76 -11.06
CA LYS A 294 9.55 0.75 -12.11
C LYS A 294 8.73 -0.42 -11.60
N VAL A 295 7.56 -0.63 -12.19
CA VAL A 295 6.76 -1.83 -11.95
C VAL A 295 7.01 -2.86 -13.04
N VAL A 296 7.41 -4.07 -12.66
CA VAL A 296 7.54 -5.21 -13.57
C VAL A 296 6.48 -6.24 -13.20
N LYS A 297 5.57 -6.55 -14.13
CA LYS A 297 4.49 -7.53 -13.93
C LYS A 297 4.69 -8.76 -14.81
N ASN A 298 4.25 -9.92 -14.34
CA ASN A 298 4.18 -11.18 -15.07
C ASN A 298 5.51 -11.63 -15.69
N LYS A 299 6.64 -11.24 -15.10
CA LYS A 299 7.98 -11.69 -15.49
C LYS A 299 8.66 -12.37 -14.30
N PRO A 300 9.56 -13.36 -14.53
CA PRO A 300 10.35 -13.93 -13.45
C PRO A 300 11.06 -12.84 -12.66
N LEU A 301 11.15 -13.02 -11.33
CA LEU A 301 11.93 -12.13 -10.48
C LEU A 301 13.39 -12.18 -10.93
N ILE A 302 13.89 -11.06 -11.41
CA ILE A 302 15.30 -10.90 -11.73
C ILE A 302 15.93 -10.09 -10.60
N ARG A 303 16.95 -10.65 -9.95
CA ARG A 303 17.70 -9.93 -8.92
C ARG A 303 18.43 -8.76 -9.56
N ILE A 304 17.93 -7.56 -9.33
CA ILE A 304 18.56 -6.31 -9.75
C ILE A 304 19.76 -6.09 -8.83
N ALA A 305 20.95 -6.08 -9.40
CA ALA A 305 22.20 -5.91 -8.66
C ALA A 305 22.66 -4.45 -8.63
N LYS A 306 22.25 -3.64 -9.62
CA LYS A 306 22.64 -2.23 -9.72
C LYS A 306 21.60 -1.45 -10.50
N ALA A 307 21.38 -0.19 -10.11
CA ALA A 307 20.65 0.78 -10.90
C ALA A 307 21.60 1.85 -11.42
N ARG A 308 21.62 2.07 -12.73
CA ARG A 308 22.40 3.13 -13.36
C ARG A 308 21.48 4.28 -13.75
N ILE A 309 21.75 5.47 -13.22
CA ILE A 309 21.02 6.70 -13.54
C ILE A 309 21.92 7.60 -14.38
N MET A 310 21.39 8.10 -15.50
CA MET A 310 22.11 9.02 -16.37
C MET A 310 21.19 10.12 -16.90
N VAL A 311 21.78 11.28 -17.19
CA VAL A 311 21.04 12.39 -17.81
C VAL A 311 20.86 12.09 -19.29
N LYS A 312 19.62 11.84 -19.69
CA LYS A 312 19.25 11.64 -21.09
C LYS A 312 19.04 12.98 -21.79
N GLY A 313 18.32 13.91 -21.18
CA GLY A 313 18.03 15.22 -21.76
C GLY A 313 18.11 16.32 -20.71
N ILE A 314 18.58 17.50 -21.08
CA ILE A 314 18.59 18.66 -20.19
C ILE A 314 18.54 19.96 -20.99
N LYS A 315 17.70 20.91 -20.56
CA LYS A 315 17.68 22.28 -21.07
C LYS A 315 18.22 23.23 -20.01
N LYS A 316 19.48 23.62 -20.22
CA LYS A 316 20.23 24.54 -19.34
C LYS A 316 20.03 25.99 -19.81
N ILE A 317 19.91 26.89 -18.84
CA ILE A 317 19.97 28.34 -19.04
C ILE A 317 21.11 28.86 -18.15
N ALA A 318 21.88 29.81 -18.66
CA ALA A 318 22.94 30.44 -17.88
C ALA A 318 22.36 31.05 -16.60
N ALA A 319 23.00 30.78 -15.46
CA ALA A 319 22.62 31.41 -14.21
C ALA A 319 23.26 32.82 -14.12
N PRO A 320 22.56 33.83 -13.58
CA PRO A 320 23.22 35.06 -13.16
C PRO A 320 24.25 34.76 -12.06
N ALA A 321 25.20 35.67 -11.87
CA ALA A 321 26.20 35.54 -10.80
C ALA A 321 25.58 35.44 -9.40
N GLN A 322 24.44 36.13 -9.19
CA GLN A 322 23.68 36.09 -7.96
C GLN A 322 22.18 36.12 -8.25
N PHE A 323 21.41 35.30 -7.53
CA PHE A 323 19.95 35.34 -7.58
C PHE A 323 19.43 36.30 -6.50
N SER A 324 18.40 37.08 -6.84
CA SER A 324 17.64 37.83 -5.84
C SER A 324 16.99 36.86 -4.84
N PRO A 325 17.02 37.15 -3.53
CA PRO A 325 16.40 36.29 -2.53
C PRO A 325 14.88 36.23 -2.73
N SER A 326 14.29 35.07 -2.50
CA SER A 326 12.85 34.87 -2.56
C SER A 326 12.13 35.63 -1.44
N LYS A 327 10.94 36.16 -1.72
CA LYS A 327 10.17 36.95 -0.77
C LYS A 327 9.60 36.04 0.33
N LYS A 328 10.02 36.21 1.57
CA LYS A 328 9.48 35.44 2.70
C LYS A 328 7.97 35.68 2.86
N LEU A 329 7.21 34.61 3.07
CA LEU A 329 5.77 34.66 3.26
C LEU A 329 5.42 34.48 4.73
N LYS A 330 4.41 35.20 5.20
CA LYS A 330 3.84 34.97 6.53
C LYS A 330 2.97 33.72 6.49
N ILE A 331 3.21 32.83 7.45
CA ILE A 331 2.42 31.60 7.61
C ILE A 331 1.69 31.59 8.95
N THR A 332 0.60 30.84 8.98
CA THR A 332 -0.16 30.53 10.20
C THR A 332 -0.55 29.05 10.18
N TRP A 333 -0.84 28.47 11.34
CA TRP A 333 -1.25 27.07 11.46
C TRP A 333 -2.74 27.02 11.81
N ARG A 334 -3.52 26.25 11.06
CA ARG A 334 -4.97 26.13 11.28
C ARG A 334 -5.29 25.52 12.66
N ASN A 335 -4.62 24.41 12.99
CA ASN A 335 -4.86 23.63 14.21
C ASN A 335 -3.70 23.75 15.22
N GLY A 336 -3.03 24.91 15.23
CA GLY A 336 -1.78 25.08 15.97
C GLY A 336 -0.59 24.36 15.30
N LYS A 337 0.63 24.76 15.67
CA LYS A 337 1.85 24.14 15.14
C LYS A 337 2.15 22.84 15.89
N PRO A 338 2.29 21.69 15.21
CA PRO A 338 2.74 20.45 15.85
C PRO A 338 4.18 20.56 16.38
N ASN A 339 4.49 19.78 17.43
CA ASN A 339 5.86 19.70 17.95
C ASN A 339 6.82 19.12 16.90
N ASN A 340 8.06 19.62 16.87
CA ASN A 340 9.15 19.16 15.99
C ASN A 340 8.92 19.31 14.48
N ILE A 341 7.78 19.87 14.07
CA ILE A 341 7.47 20.23 12.69
C ILE A 341 7.50 21.75 12.59
N ASP A 342 8.29 22.26 11.64
CA ASP A 342 8.34 23.67 11.33
C ASP A 342 8.60 23.87 9.84
N LEU A 343 7.99 24.90 9.27
CA LEU A 343 8.04 25.18 7.85
C LEU A 343 8.31 26.66 7.63
N ALA A 344 9.18 26.98 6.67
CA ALA A 344 9.32 28.33 6.14
C ALA A 344 8.91 28.36 4.68
N PHE A 345 8.09 29.36 4.32
CA PHE A 345 7.63 29.56 2.95
C PHE A 345 8.21 30.84 2.37
N SER A 346 8.71 30.77 1.14
CA SER A 346 9.13 31.93 0.36
C SER A 346 8.52 31.88 -1.05
N GLU A 347 8.15 33.04 -1.56
CA GLU A 347 7.68 33.24 -2.93
C GLU A 347 8.89 33.48 -3.84
N ARG A 348 9.17 32.52 -4.72
CA ARG A 348 10.24 32.63 -5.71
C ARG A 348 9.79 33.36 -6.98
N LEU A 349 8.55 33.11 -7.37
CA LEU A 349 7.93 33.72 -8.55
C LEU A 349 6.44 33.91 -8.28
N SER A 350 5.93 35.08 -8.64
CA SER A 350 4.50 35.38 -8.65
C SER A 350 4.22 36.23 -9.88
N ASN A 351 3.51 35.64 -10.83
CA ASN A 351 3.12 36.33 -12.05
C ASN A 351 1.60 36.27 -12.17
N VAL A 352 0.98 37.43 -12.32
CA VAL A 352 -0.47 37.59 -12.42
C VAL A 352 -0.79 38.08 -13.82
N SER A 353 -1.62 37.34 -14.52
CA SER A 353 -2.16 37.73 -15.82
C SER A 353 -3.68 37.67 -15.81
N ASN A 354 -4.31 38.15 -16.88
CA ASN A 354 -5.70 37.79 -17.15
C ASN A 354 -5.78 36.29 -17.42
N ALA A 355 -6.79 35.63 -16.86
CA ALA A 355 -7.10 34.26 -17.22
C ALA A 355 -7.82 34.21 -18.57
N TYR A 356 -7.75 33.06 -19.26
CA TYR A 356 -8.55 32.82 -20.47
C TYR A 356 -10.07 32.94 -20.20
N LYS A 357 -10.52 32.57 -18.99
CA LYS A 357 -11.91 32.75 -18.56
C LYS A 357 -12.14 34.22 -18.15
N PRO A 358 -13.10 34.95 -18.77
CA PRO A 358 -13.45 36.31 -18.38
C PRO A 358 -13.80 36.41 -16.89
N GLY A 359 -13.46 37.55 -16.27
CA GLY A 359 -13.74 37.81 -14.85
C GLY A 359 -12.76 37.14 -13.86
N PHE A 360 -11.67 36.51 -14.33
CA PHE A 360 -10.66 35.89 -13.47
C PHE A 360 -9.24 36.41 -13.75
N PHE A 361 -8.43 36.50 -12.70
CA PHE A 361 -6.97 36.51 -12.80
C PHE A 361 -6.44 35.08 -12.87
N SER A 362 -5.31 34.91 -13.55
CA SER A 362 -4.47 33.71 -13.52
C SER A 362 -3.16 34.05 -12.83
N GLN A 363 -2.97 33.55 -11.61
CA GLN A 363 -1.73 33.72 -10.88
C GLN A 363 -0.89 32.44 -10.98
N LYS A 364 0.31 32.56 -11.54
CA LYS A 364 1.34 31.52 -11.51
C LYS A 364 2.26 31.80 -10.34
N LEU A 365 2.34 30.85 -9.43
CA LEU A 365 3.12 30.95 -8.20
C LEU A 365 4.14 29.82 -8.13
N VAL A 366 5.36 30.14 -7.73
CA VAL A 366 6.40 29.16 -7.38
C VAL A 366 6.79 29.40 -5.94
N LEU A 367 6.55 28.41 -5.09
CA LEU A 367 6.84 28.43 -3.67
C LEU A 367 8.08 27.61 -3.35
N GLU A 368 8.93 28.17 -2.50
CA GLU A 368 9.96 27.44 -1.76
C GLU A 368 9.37 27.06 -0.40
N VAL A 369 9.38 25.77 -0.09
CA VAL A 369 8.97 25.24 1.21
C VAL A 369 10.16 24.59 1.87
N LYS A 370 10.72 25.24 2.87
CA LYS A 370 11.82 24.70 3.67
C LYS A 370 11.26 23.97 4.88
N ASN A 371 11.65 22.72 5.06
CA ASN A 371 11.45 22.02 6.33
C ASN A 371 12.49 22.54 7.34
N THR A 372 12.05 23.35 8.29
CA THR A 372 12.88 23.90 9.37
C THR A 372 12.75 23.11 10.67
N GLY A 373 11.89 22.08 10.69
CA GLY A 373 11.78 21.13 11.78
C GLY A 373 12.80 19.99 11.67
N ASN A 374 12.60 18.99 12.52
CA ASN A 374 13.52 17.85 12.68
C ASN A 374 12.94 16.54 12.14
N LEU A 375 11.70 16.54 11.67
CA LEU A 375 11.01 15.36 11.16
C LEU A 375 10.92 15.39 9.63
N GLU A 376 11.03 14.23 9.01
CA GLU A 376 10.80 14.05 7.58
C GLU A 376 9.30 14.15 7.26
N LEU A 377 8.95 15.00 6.28
CA LEU A 377 7.55 15.31 5.98
C LEU A 377 7.10 14.65 4.67
N LYS A 378 6.00 13.91 4.72
CA LYS A 378 5.46 13.15 3.59
C LYS A 378 4.41 13.90 2.80
N THR A 379 3.47 14.57 3.48
CA THR A 379 2.46 15.41 2.82
C THR A 379 2.38 16.77 3.49
N ILE A 380 2.07 17.79 2.70
CA ILE A 380 1.82 19.16 3.19
C ILE A 380 0.62 19.71 2.42
N SER A 381 -0.45 20.02 3.15
CA SER A 381 -1.63 20.71 2.64
C SER A 381 -1.70 22.11 3.22
N VAL A 382 -1.94 23.08 2.34
CA VAL A 382 -2.06 24.50 2.71
C VAL A 382 -3.35 25.09 2.16
N ARG A 383 -3.83 26.14 2.81
CA ARG A 383 -4.85 27.04 2.28
C ARG A 383 -4.19 28.37 1.97
N LEU A 384 -4.27 28.79 0.72
CA LEU A 384 -3.97 30.16 0.33
C LEU A 384 -5.19 31.02 0.63
N GLU A 385 -4.99 32.13 1.34
CA GLU A 385 -6.04 33.09 1.67
C GLU A 385 -5.67 34.46 1.12
N TRP A 386 -6.47 34.97 0.18
CA TRP A 386 -6.32 36.33 -0.36
C TRP A 386 -7.08 37.32 0.51
N LEU A 387 -6.46 38.46 0.76
CA LEU A 387 -6.92 39.44 1.73
C LEU A 387 -7.30 40.76 1.06
N ASN A 388 -8.33 41.43 1.59
CA ASN A 388 -8.64 42.81 1.22
C ASN A 388 -7.72 43.82 1.95
N ALA A 389 -8.00 45.12 1.75
CA ALA A 389 -7.25 46.21 2.38
C ALA A 389 -7.26 46.13 3.93
N GLN A 390 -8.35 45.61 4.49
CA GLN A 390 -8.62 45.46 5.93
C GLN A 390 -8.12 44.13 6.51
N ASN A 391 -7.31 43.35 5.79
CA ASN A 391 -6.82 42.01 6.19
C ASN A 391 -7.91 40.93 6.37
N GLN A 392 -9.10 41.13 5.82
CA GLN A 392 -10.15 40.11 5.83
C GLN A 392 -9.99 39.18 4.63
N VAL A 393 -10.28 37.89 4.82
CA VAL A 393 -10.21 36.88 3.77
C VAL A 393 -11.37 37.07 2.79
N VAL A 394 -11.06 37.37 1.53
CA VAL A 394 -12.06 37.55 0.46
C VAL A 394 -12.16 36.36 -0.48
N PHE A 395 -11.12 35.53 -0.51
CA PHE A 395 -11.08 34.30 -1.29
C PHE A 395 -10.06 33.35 -0.67
N SER A 396 -10.31 32.04 -0.76
CA SER A 396 -9.34 31.05 -0.32
C SER A 396 -9.36 29.79 -1.19
N GLN A 397 -8.24 29.09 -1.24
CA GLN A 397 -8.10 27.85 -2.00
C GLN A 397 -7.17 26.88 -1.29
N LYS A 398 -7.61 25.63 -1.11
CA LYS A 398 -6.78 24.54 -0.63
C LYS A 398 -5.85 24.04 -1.74
N LYS A 399 -4.60 23.77 -1.39
CA LYS A 399 -3.54 23.24 -2.26
C LYS A 399 -2.75 22.17 -1.53
N HIS A 400 -2.28 21.18 -2.28
CA HIS A 400 -1.33 20.19 -1.77
C HIS A 400 0.05 20.55 -2.32
N VAL A 401 0.92 20.98 -1.42
CA VAL A 401 2.29 21.38 -1.75
C VAL A 401 3.20 20.15 -1.82
N SER A 402 2.96 19.17 -0.95
CA SER A 402 3.53 17.83 -1.08
C SER A 402 2.47 16.77 -0.90
N THR A 403 2.55 15.71 -1.70
CA THR A 403 1.59 14.60 -1.72
C THR A 403 2.30 13.27 -1.58
N ILE A 404 1.57 12.19 -1.30
CA ILE A 404 2.12 10.83 -1.14
C ILE A 404 2.91 10.33 -2.37
N ILE A 405 2.66 10.92 -3.54
CA ILE A 405 3.37 10.58 -4.77
C ILE A 405 4.71 11.30 -4.90
N ASN A 406 4.93 12.42 -4.21
CA ASN A 406 6.19 13.15 -4.22
C ASN A 406 7.24 12.46 -3.31
N PRO A 407 8.54 12.75 -3.48
CA PRO A 407 9.51 12.52 -2.42
C PRO A 407 9.13 13.27 -1.15
N THR A 408 9.48 12.69 -0.02
CA THR A 408 9.40 13.33 1.27
C THR A 408 10.35 14.53 1.35
N ILE A 409 10.03 15.46 2.25
CA ILE A 409 10.82 16.68 2.48
C ILE A 409 11.63 16.49 3.74
N LEU A 410 12.92 16.17 3.56
CA LEU A 410 13.87 15.94 4.63
C LEU A 410 14.13 17.22 5.46
N PRO A 411 14.52 17.08 6.75
CA PRO A 411 14.94 18.20 7.58
C PRO A 411 16.00 19.09 6.91
N GLY A 412 15.82 20.41 6.98
CA GLY A 412 16.70 21.42 6.41
C GLY A 412 16.61 21.58 4.89
N LYS A 413 15.88 20.72 4.16
CA LYS A 413 15.75 20.76 2.70
C LYS A 413 14.61 21.65 2.24
N ILE A 414 14.75 22.14 1.00
CA ILE A 414 13.76 22.98 0.33
C ILE A 414 13.06 22.14 -0.74
N HIS A 415 11.73 22.14 -0.69
CA HIS A 415 10.87 21.63 -1.74
C HIS A 415 10.33 22.79 -2.58
N MET A 416 10.37 22.62 -3.90
CA MET A 416 9.84 23.60 -4.84
C MET A 416 8.48 23.14 -5.35
N ASP A 417 7.45 23.95 -5.12
CA ASP A 417 6.12 23.68 -5.67
C ASP A 417 5.68 24.80 -6.62
N LYS A 418 4.95 24.42 -7.67
CA LYS A 418 4.44 25.36 -8.67
C LYS A 418 2.96 25.17 -8.83
N MET A 419 2.23 26.26 -8.67
CA MET A 419 0.78 26.27 -8.74
C MET A 419 0.26 27.36 -9.66
N THR A 420 -0.86 27.08 -10.29
CA THR A 420 -1.66 28.09 -10.98
C THR A 420 -2.97 28.27 -10.22
N ASN A 421 -3.27 29.51 -9.85
CA ASN A 421 -4.47 29.91 -9.13
C ASN A 421 -5.36 30.72 -10.07
N ARG A 422 -6.65 30.43 -10.07
CA ARG A 422 -7.65 31.19 -10.80
C ARG A 422 -8.47 32.00 -9.80
N LEU A 423 -8.34 33.32 -9.85
CA LEU A 423 -8.86 34.22 -8.82
C LEU A 423 -10.00 35.09 -9.37
N PRO A 424 -11.18 35.11 -8.74
CA PRO A 424 -12.30 35.89 -9.22
C PRO A 424 -12.06 37.40 -9.00
N LYS A 425 -12.08 38.19 -10.08
CA LYS A 425 -11.79 39.64 -10.04
C LYS A 425 -12.79 40.44 -9.22
N ASN A 426 -14.03 39.97 -9.13
CA ASN A 426 -15.07 40.60 -8.31
C ASN A 426 -14.88 40.41 -6.80
N LYS A 427 -14.01 39.50 -6.36
CA LYS A 427 -13.68 39.31 -4.93
C LYS A 427 -12.26 39.72 -4.60
N VAL A 428 -11.30 39.41 -5.47
CA VAL A 428 -9.87 39.65 -5.24
C VAL A 428 -9.41 40.86 -6.04
N ALA A 429 -9.32 42.02 -5.40
CA ALA A 429 -8.79 43.22 -6.03
C ALA A 429 -7.26 43.19 -6.20
N ASN A 430 -6.54 42.61 -5.23
CA ASN A 430 -5.07 42.52 -5.26
C ASN A 430 -4.60 41.05 -5.09
N PRO A 431 -4.29 40.35 -6.20
CA PRO A 431 -3.78 38.97 -6.17
C PRO A 431 -2.46 38.75 -5.41
N ALA A 432 -1.64 39.79 -5.23
CA ALA A 432 -0.36 39.70 -4.53
C ALA A 432 -0.51 39.74 -3.00
N ARG A 433 -1.70 40.11 -2.47
CA ARG A 433 -1.97 40.17 -1.04
C ARG A 433 -2.63 38.88 -0.57
N TYR A 434 -1.82 37.91 -0.19
CA TYR A 434 -2.27 36.64 0.34
C TYR A 434 -1.39 36.17 1.51
N ARG A 435 -1.89 35.20 2.27
CA ARG A 435 -1.13 34.45 3.29
C ARG A 435 -1.29 32.95 3.09
N ILE A 436 -0.40 32.20 3.72
CA ILE A 436 -0.45 30.73 3.73
C ILE A 436 -0.92 30.27 5.11
N VAL A 437 -1.94 29.43 5.13
CA VAL A 437 -2.38 28.70 6.32
C VAL A 437 -2.00 27.23 6.13
N VAL A 438 -1.12 26.71 6.97
CA VAL A 438 -0.80 25.27 6.98
C VAL A 438 -1.98 24.54 7.62
N GLU A 439 -2.60 23.63 6.87
CA GLU A 439 -3.77 22.88 7.32
C GLU A 439 -3.39 21.53 7.89
N GLU A 440 -2.51 20.81 7.19
CA GLU A 440 -2.19 19.42 7.50
C GLU A 440 -0.77 19.10 7.04
N VAL A 441 -0.04 18.38 7.89
CA VAL A 441 1.29 17.84 7.58
C VAL A 441 1.32 16.40 8.08
N SER A 442 1.80 15.47 7.27
CA SER A 442 2.09 14.10 7.70
C SER A 442 3.59 13.83 7.67
N ILE A 443 4.05 12.95 8.55
CA ILE A 443 5.44 12.51 8.63
C ILE A 443 5.67 11.25 7.79
N ALA A 444 6.91 11.01 7.38
CA ALA A 444 7.32 9.69 6.92
C ALA A 444 7.44 8.76 8.14
N ASN A 445 6.94 7.53 8.02
CA ASN A 445 7.05 6.51 9.07
C ASN A 445 8.38 5.80 9.00
#